data_AF-J5U509-F1
#
_entry.id   AF-J5U509-F1
#
_cell.length_a   1.000
_cell.length_b   1.000
_cell.length_c   1.000
_cell.angle_alpha   90.00
_cell.angle_beta   90.00
_cell.angle_gamma   90.00
#
_symmetry.space_group_name_H-M   'P 1'
#
loop_
_entity.id
_entity.type
_entity.pdbx_description
1 polymer ?
#
loop_
_entity_poly.entity_id
_entity_poly.type
_entity_poly.pdbx_seq_one_letter_code
_entity_poly.pdbx_strand_id
1 'polypeptide(L)'
;MKEEKQKVGQIRKKEIREVAKKIFLTKGFQSTTMEDVITEIGMSRGGVYYHYRSKVEILHDLMREGMAYRMAKMNSFMADYSSELGKEAIAEMLVDRMLDENELMSIYVMYLQAIKDNDELKELYSILKEETLHSAYGGDINGVKLGDFRWNTTDFILYFMNAIILGCEILEARNNFRKNRDFLIKVMMLYFDYYDEGKIK
;
A
#
# COMPACT_ATOMS: atom_id res chain seq x y z
N MET A 1 -6.57 28.05 19.66
CA MET A 1 -5.88 27.21 20.67
C MET A 1 -6.00 25.69 20.46
N LYS A 2 -7.19 25.06 20.55
CA LYS A 2 -7.30 23.57 20.44
C LYS A 2 -6.99 23.06 19.03
N GLU A 3 -7.51 23.75 18.02
CA GLU A 3 -7.26 23.44 16.59
C GLU A 3 -5.80 23.69 16.17
N GLU A 4 -5.16 24.75 16.69
CA GLU A 4 -3.74 25.03 16.43
C GLU A 4 -2.82 23.96 17.05
N LYS A 5 -3.09 23.56 18.31
CA LYS A 5 -2.35 22.46 18.94
C LYS A 5 -2.50 21.15 18.18
N GLN A 6 -3.70 20.87 17.65
CA GLN A 6 -3.96 19.69 16.84
C GLN A 6 -3.22 19.74 15.49
N LYS A 7 -3.20 20.90 14.83
CA LYS A 7 -2.40 21.12 13.60
C LYS A 7 -0.91 20.91 13.84
N VAL A 8 -0.35 21.49 14.91
CA VAL A 8 1.07 21.32 15.27
C VAL A 8 1.39 19.86 15.55
N GLY A 9 0.53 19.15 16.28
CA GLY A 9 0.71 17.72 16.55
C GLY A 9 0.71 16.86 15.29
N GLN A 10 -0.15 17.16 14.31
CA GLN A 10 -0.17 16.46 13.01
C GLN A 10 1.09 16.75 12.19
N ILE A 11 1.58 17.99 12.19
CA ILE A 11 2.84 18.35 11.52
C ILE A 11 4.00 17.56 12.11
N ARG A 12 4.14 17.53 13.44
CA ARG A 12 5.20 16.75 14.11
C ARG A 12 5.10 15.25 13.83
N LYS A 13 3.88 14.69 13.87
CA LYS A 13 3.66 13.28 13.53
C LYS A 13 4.12 12.95 12.10
N LYS A 14 3.85 13.85 11.14
CA LYS A 14 4.31 13.72 9.75
C LYS A 14 5.83 13.82 9.63
N GLU A 15 6.47 14.78 10.31
CA GLU A 15 7.93 14.93 10.31
C GLU A 15 8.62 13.66 10.83
N ILE A 16 8.15 13.10 11.96
CA ILE A 16 8.66 11.85 12.53
C ILE A 16 8.54 10.71 11.52
N ARG A 17 7.38 10.61 10.86
CA ARG A 17 7.11 9.56 9.88
C ARG A 17 8.01 9.67 8.65
N GLU A 18 8.23 10.88 8.13
CA GLU A 18 9.11 11.11 6.98
C GLU A 18 10.58 10.81 7.31
N VAL A 19 11.06 11.18 8.50
CA VAL A 19 12.41 10.83 8.96
C VAL A 19 12.56 9.31 9.08
N ALA A 20 11.59 8.64 9.73
CA ALA A 20 11.62 7.19 9.86
C ALA A 20 11.58 6.47 8.51
N LYS A 21 10.77 6.94 7.54
CA LYS A 21 10.73 6.42 6.17
C LYS A 21 12.11 6.43 5.53
N LYS A 22 12.84 7.54 5.62
CA LYS A 22 14.21 7.65 5.10
C LYS A 22 15.16 6.65 5.76
N ILE A 23 15.08 6.51 7.09
CA ILE A 23 15.90 5.56 7.84
C ILE A 23 15.55 4.11 7.46
N PHE A 24 14.26 3.79 7.30
CA PHE A 24 13.83 2.47 6.84
C PHE A 24 14.38 2.15 5.45
N LEU A 25 14.26 3.07 4.49
CA LEU A 25 14.75 2.88 3.12
C LEU A 25 16.28 2.74 3.03
N THR A 26 17.02 3.34 3.97
CA THR A 26 18.49 3.31 3.97
C THR A 26 19.08 2.16 4.80
N LYS A 27 18.52 1.89 5.98
CA LYS A 27 19.07 0.93 6.96
C LYS A 27 18.30 -0.40 6.98
N GLY A 28 17.08 -0.42 6.44
CA GLY A 28 16.13 -1.51 6.58
C GLY A 28 15.41 -1.49 7.93
N PHE A 29 14.12 -1.87 7.94
CA PHE A 29 13.28 -1.84 9.14
C PHE A 29 13.85 -2.61 10.33
N GLN A 30 14.44 -3.79 10.09
CA GLN A 30 14.96 -4.64 11.16
C GLN A 30 16.10 -3.99 11.94
N SER A 31 17.00 -3.31 11.21
CA SER A 31 18.17 -2.62 11.77
C SER A 31 17.83 -1.24 12.35
N THR A 32 16.65 -0.69 12.08
CA THR A 32 16.20 0.60 12.64
C THR A 32 15.74 0.45 14.09
N THR A 33 16.03 1.46 14.91
CA THR A 33 15.57 1.60 16.29
C THR A 33 14.80 2.92 16.46
N MET A 34 14.04 3.05 17.54
CA MET A 34 13.43 4.36 17.88
C MET A 34 14.51 5.43 18.14
N GLU A 35 15.69 5.04 18.62
CA GLU A 35 16.79 5.97 18.89
C GLU A 35 17.38 6.56 17.61
N ASP A 36 17.45 5.78 16.53
CA ASP A 36 17.85 6.29 15.21
C ASP A 36 16.91 7.42 14.78
N VAL A 37 15.59 7.23 14.94
CA VAL A 37 14.57 8.23 14.57
C VAL A 37 14.65 9.48 15.46
N ILE A 38 14.80 9.30 16.78
CA ILE A 38 14.92 10.40 17.75
C ILE A 38 16.17 11.25 17.46
N THR A 39 17.29 10.60 17.18
CA THR A 39 18.56 11.26 16.89
C THR A 39 18.47 12.08 15.60
N GLU A 40 17.92 11.49 14.55
CA GLU A 40 17.84 12.12 13.23
C GLU A 40 16.87 13.31 13.19
N ILE A 41 15.72 13.23 13.87
CA ILE A 41 14.74 14.32 13.84
C ILE A 41 15.08 15.51 14.76
N GLY A 42 15.99 15.33 15.71
CA GLY A 42 16.38 16.39 16.66
C GLY A 42 15.28 16.82 17.63
N MET A 43 14.23 16.01 17.81
CA MET A 43 13.20 16.21 18.84
C MET A 43 13.60 15.55 20.15
N SER A 44 13.01 15.99 21.27
CA SER A 44 13.20 15.28 22.54
C SER A 44 12.61 13.86 22.47
N ARG A 45 13.21 12.93 23.20
CA ARG A 45 12.72 11.54 23.32
C ARG A 45 11.24 11.51 23.70
N GLY A 46 10.83 12.29 24.71
CA GLY A 46 9.42 12.40 25.12
C GLY A 46 8.51 12.97 24.03
N GLY A 47 9.01 13.89 23.19
CA GLY A 47 8.26 14.43 22.05
C GLY A 47 8.00 13.41 20.95
N VAL A 48 8.97 12.54 20.65
CA VAL A 48 8.77 11.45 19.67
C VAL A 48 7.83 10.38 20.22
N TYR A 49 8.05 9.93 21.46
CA TYR A 49 7.20 8.92 22.11
C TYR A 49 5.77 9.39 22.39
N TYR A 50 5.52 10.70 22.43
CA TYR A 50 4.17 11.24 22.45
C TYR A 50 3.38 10.91 21.17
N HIS A 51 4.05 10.81 20.02
CA HIS A 51 3.42 10.55 18.73
C HIS A 51 3.45 9.08 18.30
N TYR A 52 4.54 8.36 18.61
CA TYR A 52 4.71 6.95 18.25
C TYR A 52 5.40 6.18 19.37
N ARG A 53 4.80 5.06 19.77
CA ARG A 53 5.33 4.19 20.83
C ARG A 53 6.42 3.24 20.32
N SER A 54 6.40 2.92 19.03
CA SER A 54 7.33 1.97 18.42
C SER A 54 7.57 2.27 16.94
N LYS A 55 8.65 1.70 16.39
CA LYS A 55 8.90 1.72 14.94
C LYS A 55 7.84 0.95 14.15
N VAL A 56 7.20 -0.04 14.78
CA VAL A 56 6.10 -0.82 14.20
C VAL A 56 4.90 0.10 13.94
N GLU A 57 4.56 0.96 14.90
CA GLU A 57 3.49 1.94 14.75
C GLU A 57 3.78 2.93 13.62
N ILE A 58 5.04 3.38 13.49
CA ILE A 58 5.45 4.27 12.40
C ILE A 58 5.34 3.58 11.04
N LEU A 59 5.84 2.35 10.94
CA LEU A 59 5.78 1.56 9.72
C LEU A 59 4.33 1.28 9.30
N HIS A 60 3.45 1.00 10.26
CA HIS A 60 2.03 0.82 10.02
C HIS A 60 1.33 2.13 9.56
N ASP A 61 1.69 3.29 10.13
CA ASP A 61 1.15 4.58 9.67
C ASP A 61 1.62 4.92 8.24
N LEU A 62 2.86 4.56 7.89
CA LEU A 62 3.35 4.64 6.50
C LEU A 62 2.57 3.73 5.56
N MET A 63 2.12 2.56 6.03
CA MET A 63 1.27 1.68 5.23
C MET A 63 -0.07 2.29 4.89
N ARG A 64 -0.70 2.97 5.86
CA ARG A 64 -1.94 3.72 5.64
C ARG A 64 -1.74 4.88 4.67
N GLU A 65 -0.60 5.58 4.74
CA GLU A 65 -0.22 6.59 3.74
C GLU A 65 -0.08 5.98 2.34
N GLY A 66 0.60 4.84 2.22
CA GLY A 66 0.71 4.08 0.97
C GLY A 66 -0.65 3.64 0.42
N MET A 67 -1.58 3.24 1.28
CA MET A 67 -2.95 2.92 0.88
C MET A 67 -3.68 4.15 0.34
N ALA A 68 -3.63 5.28 1.05
CA ALA A 68 -4.25 6.52 0.60
C ALA A 68 -3.69 6.99 -0.75
N TYR A 69 -2.38 6.88 -0.96
CA TYR A 69 -1.74 7.17 -2.24
C TYR A 69 -2.31 6.28 -3.37
N ARG A 70 -2.39 4.96 -3.15
CA ARG A 70 -2.92 4.02 -4.14
C ARG A 70 -4.40 4.27 -4.44
N MET A 71 -5.21 4.58 -3.42
CA MET A 71 -6.62 4.93 -3.60
C MET A 71 -6.79 6.23 -4.39
N ALA A 72 -5.98 7.26 -4.13
CA ALA A 72 -6.04 8.51 -4.88
C ALA A 72 -5.71 8.30 -6.36
N LYS A 73 -4.68 7.50 -6.66
CA LYS A 73 -4.30 7.15 -8.04
C LYS A 73 -5.41 6.38 -8.75
N MET A 74 -6.03 5.44 -8.05
CA MET A 74 -7.18 4.68 -8.55
C MET A 74 -8.39 5.60 -8.83
N ASN A 75 -8.71 6.51 -7.90
CA ASN A 75 -9.80 7.48 -8.09
C ASN A 75 -9.54 8.44 -9.25
N SER A 76 -8.29 8.89 -9.44
CA SER A 76 -7.92 9.72 -10.59
C SER A 76 -8.12 8.95 -11.90
N PHE A 77 -7.62 7.71 -11.96
CA PHE A 77 -7.81 6.85 -13.13
C PHE A 77 -9.29 6.68 -13.46
N MET A 78 -10.13 6.40 -12.46
CA MET A 78 -11.57 6.22 -12.69
C MET A 78 -12.30 7.52 -13.07
N ALA A 79 -11.87 8.68 -12.57
CA ALA A 79 -12.46 9.97 -12.94
C ALA A 79 -12.20 10.34 -14.41
N ASP A 80 -11.07 9.89 -14.98
CA ASP A 80 -10.73 10.13 -16.39
C ASP A 80 -11.53 9.22 -17.35
N TYR A 81 -12.20 8.18 -16.83
CA TYR A 81 -13.08 7.30 -17.61
C TYR A 81 -14.54 7.69 -17.44
N SER A 82 -15.17 8.15 -18.51
CA SER A 82 -16.55 8.68 -18.53
C SER A 82 -17.62 7.65 -18.92
N SER A 83 -17.24 6.38 -19.17
CA SER A 83 -18.12 5.27 -19.55
C SER A 83 -17.79 3.99 -18.76
N GLU A 84 -18.61 2.95 -18.92
CA GLU A 84 -18.41 1.60 -18.37
C GLU A 84 -16.93 1.19 -18.48
N LEU A 85 -16.24 1.06 -17.34
CA LEU A 85 -14.85 0.64 -17.29
C LEU A 85 -14.74 -0.80 -17.79
N GLY A 86 -14.23 -0.99 -19.00
CA GLY A 86 -13.95 -2.32 -19.54
C GLY A 86 -12.93 -3.07 -18.69
N LYS A 87 -13.02 -4.41 -18.70
CA LYS A 87 -12.07 -5.32 -18.03
C LYS A 87 -10.61 -5.01 -18.40
N GLU A 88 -10.36 -4.56 -19.63
CA GLU A 88 -9.05 -4.19 -20.14
C GLU A 88 -8.45 -2.98 -19.41
N ALA A 89 -9.21 -1.89 -19.26
CA ALA A 89 -8.76 -0.68 -18.56
C ALA A 89 -8.42 -0.98 -17.10
N ILE A 90 -9.22 -1.84 -16.48
CA ILE A 90 -8.99 -2.33 -15.14
C ILE A 90 -7.73 -3.20 -15.05
N ALA A 91 -7.53 -4.13 -15.99
CA ALA A 91 -6.34 -4.95 -16.06
C ALA A 91 -5.08 -4.09 -16.17
N GLU A 92 -5.10 -3.06 -17.03
CA GLU A 92 -4.02 -2.08 -17.16
C GLU A 92 -3.73 -1.38 -15.82
N MET A 93 -4.76 -0.88 -15.15
CA MET A 93 -4.63 -0.23 -13.84
C MET A 93 -3.98 -1.14 -12.78
N LEU A 94 -4.38 -2.42 -12.71
CA LEU A 94 -3.80 -3.37 -11.75
C LEU A 94 -2.36 -3.69 -12.08
N VAL A 95 -2.04 -3.86 -13.36
CA VAL A 95 -0.66 -4.07 -13.81
C VAL A 95 0.21 -2.87 -13.48
N ASP A 96 -0.26 -1.65 -13.75
CA ASP A 96 0.48 -0.43 -13.40
C ASP A 96 0.66 -0.28 -11.90
N ARG A 97 -0.32 -0.73 -11.09
CA ARG A 97 -0.19 -0.79 -9.63
C ARG A 97 0.87 -1.80 -9.18
N MET A 98 0.95 -2.98 -9.80
CA MET A 98 1.97 -3.99 -9.47
C MET A 98 3.38 -3.54 -9.87
N LEU A 99 3.50 -2.71 -10.90
CA LEU A 99 4.77 -2.24 -11.46
C LEU A 99 5.14 -0.81 -11.02
N ASP A 100 4.37 -0.24 -10.09
CA ASP A 100 4.60 1.09 -9.55
C ASP A 100 5.95 1.15 -8.82
N GLU A 101 6.66 2.25 -9.02
CA GLU A 101 8.02 2.43 -8.51
C GLU A 101 8.07 3.75 -7.74
N ASN A 102 7.97 3.63 -6.42
CA ASN A 102 8.01 4.75 -5.50
C ASN A 102 8.40 4.26 -4.10
N GLU A 103 8.82 5.19 -3.24
CA GLU A 103 9.27 4.91 -1.88
C GLU A 103 8.21 4.16 -1.03
N LEU A 104 6.92 4.48 -1.22
CA LEU A 104 5.84 3.81 -0.47
C LEU A 104 5.68 2.34 -0.88
N MET A 105 6.12 1.97 -2.09
CA MET A 105 6.15 0.58 -2.55
C MET A 105 7.31 -0.19 -1.92
N SER A 106 8.49 0.43 -1.83
CA SER A 106 9.62 -0.15 -1.10
C SER A 106 9.29 -0.33 0.38
N ILE A 107 8.59 0.63 1.01
CA ILE A 107 8.09 0.49 2.37
C ILE A 107 7.06 -0.63 2.49
N TYR A 108 6.16 -0.80 1.51
CA TYR A 108 5.20 -1.88 1.52
C TYR A 108 5.87 -3.26 1.47
N VAL A 109 6.86 -3.44 0.59
CA VAL A 109 7.64 -4.68 0.53
C VAL A 109 8.33 -4.96 1.85
N MET A 110 8.93 -3.93 2.46
CA MET A 110 9.58 -4.05 3.76
C MET A 110 8.59 -4.47 4.86
N TYR A 111 7.37 -3.93 4.83
CA TYR A 111 6.28 -4.35 5.72
C TYR A 111 5.95 -5.83 5.50
N LEU A 112 5.72 -6.27 4.25
CA LEU A 112 5.38 -7.65 3.92
C LEU A 112 6.46 -8.65 4.36
N GLN A 113 7.74 -8.28 4.22
CA GLN A 113 8.86 -9.09 4.70
C GLN A 113 8.87 -9.19 6.22
N ALA A 114 8.67 -8.06 6.92
CA ALA A 114 8.74 -7.99 8.37
C ALA A 114 7.61 -8.77 9.06
N ILE A 115 6.44 -8.95 8.42
CA ILE A 115 5.34 -9.78 8.94
C ILE A 115 5.80 -11.19 9.32
N LYS A 116 6.75 -11.76 8.57
CA LYS A 116 7.18 -13.15 8.77
C LYS A 116 7.65 -13.42 10.20
N ASP A 117 8.35 -12.45 10.79
CA ASP A 117 9.04 -12.59 12.08
C ASP A 117 8.54 -11.55 13.11
N ASN A 118 7.33 -10.99 12.92
CA ASN A 118 6.76 -9.96 13.81
C ASN A 118 5.23 -10.13 13.95
N ASP A 119 4.80 -10.67 15.10
CA ASP A 119 3.39 -10.96 15.37
C ASP A 119 2.51 -9.69 15.44
N GLU A 120 3.03 -8.59 15.98
CA GLU A 120 2.31 -7.30 16.01
C GLU A 120 2.01 -6.81 14.59
N LEU A 121 2.98 -6.88 13.67
CA LEU A 121 2.77 -6.55 12.26
C LEU A 121 1.81 -7.51 11.57
N LYS A 122 1.80 -8.80 11.95
CA LYS A 122 0.87 -9.79 11.40
C LYS A 122 -0.58 -9.53 11.79
N GLU A 123 -0.81 -9.14 13.04
CA GLU A 123 -2.12 -8.71 13.52
C GLU A 123 -2.57 -7.43 12.80
N LEU A 124 -1.69 -6.42 12.74
CA LEU A 124 -1.95 -5.17 12.04
C LEU A 124 -2.21 -5.37 10.54
N TYR A 125 -1.53 -6.31 9.89
CA TYR A 125 -1.75 -6.63 8.48
C TYR A 125 -3.16 -7.15 8.23
N SER A 126 -3.70 -7.95 9.15
CA SER A 126 -5.06 -8.48 9.05
C SER A 126 -6.07 -7.33 9.12
N ILE A 127 -5.85 -6.37 10.02
CA ILE A 127 -6.65 -5.14 10.11
C ILE A 127 -6.53 -4.32 8.83
N LEU A 128 -5.33 -4.10 8.29
CA LEU A 128 -5.13 -3.37 7.03
C LEU A 128 -5.82 -4.05 5.85
N LYS A 129 -5.81 -5.38 5.78
CA LYS A 129 -6.52 -6.15 4.76
C LYS A 129 -8.02 -5.90 4.85
N GLU A 130 -8.59 -5.94 6.05
CA GLU A 130 -10.00 -5.62 6.29
C GLU A 130 -10.33 -4.15 5.98
N GLU A 131 -9.49 -3.19 6.39
CA GLU A 131 -9.63 -1.76 6.08
C GLU A 131 -9.57 -1.51 4.55
N THR A 132 -8.66 -2.20 3.85
CA THR A 132 -8.53 -2.08 2.38
C THR A 132 -9.77 -2.63 1.68
N LEU A 133 -10.26 -3.79 2.13
CA LEU A 133 -11.50 -4.37 1.64
C LEU A 133 -12.67 -3.41 1.91
N HIS A 134 -12.85 -2.96 3.15
CA HIS A 134 -13.95 -2.07 3.54
C HIS A 134 -13.90 -0.71 2.83
N SER A 135 -12.73 -0.11 2.65
CA SER A 135 -12.58 1.14 1.89
C SER A 135 -12.82 0.97 0.40
N ALA A 136 -12.47 -0.19 -0.18
CA ALA A 136 -12.92 -0.58 -1.52
C ALA A 136 -14.44 -0.81 -1.61
N TYR A 137 -15.11 -1.09 -0.48
CA TYR A 137 -16.56 -1.30 -0.40
C TYR A 137 -17.39 -0.06 0.00
N GLY A 138 -16.78 0.95 0.64
CA GLY A 138 -17.49 2.02 1.34
C GLY A 138 -17.54 3.38 0.64
N GLY A 139 -16.80 3.56 -0.45
CA GLY A 139 -16.90 4.74 -1.31
C GLY A 139 -17.62 4.37 -2.58
N ASP A 140 -18.81 4.93 -2.82
CA ASP A 140 -19.32 5.09 -4.18
C ASP A 140 -18.24 5.85 -4.93
N ILE A 141 -17.42 5.15 -5.71
CA ILE A 141 -16.40 5.78 -6.53
C ILE A 141 -17.18 6.47 -7.65
N ASN A 142 -17.64 7.70 -7.43
CA ASN A 142 -18.27 8.55 -8.44
C ASN A 142 -19.15 7.79 -9.46
N GLY A 143 -20.03 6.89 -9.01
CA GLY A 143 -20.95 6.14 -9.87
C GLY A 143 -20.47 4.78 -10.42
N VAL A 144 -19.31 4.25 -10.00
CA VAL A 144 -18.91 2.87 -10.34
C VAL A 144 -19.51 1.89 -9.35
N LYS A 145 -20.31 0.93 -9.85
CA LYS A 145 -20.96 -0.06 -9.01
C LYS A 145 -19.95 -1.10 -8.54
N LEU A 146 -19.91 -1.35 -7.24
CA LEU A 146 -19.13 -2.38 -6.55
C LEU A 146 -19.18 -3.80 -7.17
N GLY A 147 -20.22 -4.10 -7.96
CA GLY A 147 -20.33 -5.36 -8.70
C GLY A 147 -19.16 -5.57 -9.66
N ASP A 148 -18.62 -4.49 -10.21
CA ASP A 148 -17.59 -4.53 -11.26
C ASP A 148 -16.17 -4.74 -10.70
N PHE A 149 -15.99 -4.75 -9.37
CA PHE A 149 -14.69 -4.84 -8.69
C PHE A 149 -14.55 -6.01 -7.70
N ARG A 150 -15.52 -6.92 -7.60
CA ARG A 150 -15.47 -8.05 -6.65
C ARG A 150 -14.29 -8.99 -6.89
N TRP A 151 -13.77 -9.06 -8.12
CA TRP A 151 -12.56 -9.81 -8.42
C TRP A 151 -11.32 -9.21 -7.72
N ASN A 152 -11.32 -7.92 -7.33
CA ASN A 152 -10.18 -7.27 -6.64
C ASN A 152 -10.14 -7.60 -5.14
N THR A 153 -11.07 -8.43 -4.67
CA THR A 153 -11.27 -8.67 -3.24
C THR A 153 -11.09 -10.14 -2.86
N THR A 154 -10.65 -10.98 -3.80
CA THR A 154 -10.24 -12.35 -3.49
C THR A 154 -8.85 -12.36 -2.85
N ASP A 155 -8.63 -13.35 -1.98
CA ASP A 155 -7.31 -13.60 -1.41
C ASP A 155 -6.31 -13.94 -2.51
N PHE A 156 -6.76 -14.65 -3.56
CA PHE A 156 -5.92 -15.02 -4.70
C PHE A 156 -5.28 -13.79 -5.36
N ILE A 157 -6.08 -12.80 -5.78
CA ILE A 157 -5.52 -11.65 -6.48
C ILE A 157 -4.61 -10.82 -5.58
N LEU A 158 -4.99 -10.67 -4.30
CA LEU A 158 -4.18 -9.96 -3.32
C LEU A 158 -2.79 -10.61 -3.19
N TYR A 159 -2.74 -11.94 -3.01
CA TYR A 159 -1.47 -12.66 -2.91
C TYR A 159 -0.70 -12.67 -4.22
N PHE A 160 -1.37 -12.81 -5.36
CA PHE A 160 -0.75 -12.74 -6.69
C PHE A 160 -0.05 -11.39 -6.92
N MET A 161 -0.76 -10.29 -6.67
CA MET A 161 -0.19 -8.95 -6.78
C MET A 161 0.98 -8.74 -5.82
N ASN A 162 0.85 -9.20 -4.57
CA ASN A 162 1.92 -9.10 -3.59
C ASN A 162 3.16 -9.89 -4.01
N ALA A 163 2.99 -11.08 -4.61
CA ALA A 163 4.09 -11.87 -5.13
C ALA A 163 4.84 -11.15 -6.26
N ILE A 164 4.12 -10.50 -7.18
CA ILE A 164 4.74 -9.69 -8.25
C ILE A 164 5.47 -8.49 -7.66
N ILE A 165 4.84 -7.75 -6.74
CA ILE A 165 5.44 -6.59 -6.08
C ILE A 165 6.72 -6.97 -5.32
N LEU A 166 6.69 -8.07 -4.57
CA LEU A 166 7.86 -8.63 -3.90
C LEU A 166 8.94 -9.03 -4.90
N GLY A 167 8.57 -9.68 -6.01
CA GLY A 167 9.50 -10.03 -7.09
C GLY A 167 10.14 -8.81 -7.76
N CYS A 168 9.37 -7.74 -7.98
CA CYS A 168 9.87 -6.47 -8.52
C CYS A 168 10.98 -5.87 -7.66
N GLU A 169 10.80 -5.89 -6.33
CA GLU A 169 11.71 -5.22 -5.39
C GLU A 169 12.88 -6.11 -4.95
N ILE A 170 12.63 -7.41 -4.70
CA ILE A 170 13.64 -8.33 -4.16
C ILE A 170 14.50 -8.94 -5.27
N LEU A 171 13.87 -9.29 -6.40
CA LEU A 171 14.55 -9.94 -7.53
C LEU A 171 14.89 -8.96 -8.65
N GLU A 172 14.65 -7.66 -8.43
CA GLU A 172 14.80 -6.60 -9.44
C GLU A 172 14.02 -6.91 -10.75
N ALA A 173 12.92 -7.65 -10.65
CA ALA A 173 12.18 -8.18 -11.79
C ALA A 173 11.33 -7.13 -12.53
N ARG A 174 11.24 -5.90 -12.00
CA ARG A 174 10.34 -4.84 -12.50
C ARG A 174 10.53 -4.55 -13.98
N ASN A 175 11.78 -4.41 -14.43
CA ASN A 175 12.08 -4.14 -15.85
C ASN A 175 11.70 -5.32 -16.77
N ASN A 176 11.78 -6.56 -16.27
CA ASN A 176 11.34 -7.73 -17.02
C ASN A 176 9.81 -7.70 -17.18
N PHE A 177 9.08 -7.47 -16.09
CA PHE A 177 7.62 -7.35 -16.16
C PHE A 177 7.15 -6.17 -17.01
N ARG A 178 7.82 -5.00 -16.94
CA ARG A 178 7.53 -3.86 -17.83
C ARG A 178 7.69 -4.20 -19.31
N LYS A 179 8.73 -4.95 -19.69
CA LYS A 179 8.92 -5.44 -21.07
C LYS A 179 7.83 -6.41 -21.52
N ASN A 180 7.18 -7.09 -20.57
CA ASN A 180 6.11 -8.06 -20.81
C ASN A 180 4.74 -7.55 -20.33
N ARG A 181 4.55 -6.22 -20.25
CA ARG A 181 3.34 -5.59 -19.68
C ARG A 181 2.05 -6.08 -20.37
N ASP A 182 2.04 -6.17 -21.69
CA ASP A 182 0.88 -6.61 -22.47
C ASP A 182 0.47 -8.05 -22.14
N PHE A 183 1.44 -8.91 -21.82
CA PHE A 183 1.16 -10.27 -21.37
C PHE A 183 0.54 -10.28 -19.97
N LEU A 184 1.08 -9.47 -19.05
CA LEU A 184 0.50 -9.33 -17.70
C LEU A 184 -0.94 -8.83 -17.73
N ILE A 185 -1.28 -7.92 -18.65
CA ILE A 185 -2.65 -7.45 -18.86
C ILE A 185 -3.55 -8.63 -19.27
N LYS A 186 -3.10 -9.45 -20.22
CA LYS A 186 -3.85 -10.66 -20.64
C LYS A 186 -4.02 -11.67 -19.50
N VAL A 187 -3.01 -11.82 -18.63
CA VAL A 187 -3.13 -12.66 -17.43
C VAL A 187 -4.21 -12.13 -16.49
N MET A 188 -4.29 -10.81 -16.30
CA MET A 188 -5.34 -10.18 -15.51
C MET A 188 -6.73 -10.36 -16.13
N MET A 189 -6.85 -10.21 -17.44
CA MET A 189 -8.12 -10.48 -18.14
C MET A 189 -8.57 -11.93 -17.97
N LEU A 190 -7.64 -12.89 -18.15
CA LEU A 190 -7.92 -14.31 -17.94
C LEU A 190 -8.40 -14.60 -16.50
N TYR A 191 -7.79 -13.94 -15.52
CA TYR A 191 -8.22 -14.01 -14.13
C TYR A 191 -9.68 -13.55 -13.96
N PHE A 192 -10.07 -12.42 -14.57
CA PHE A 192 -11.44 -11.92 -14.49
C PHE A 192 -12.44 -12.91 -15.09
N ASP A 193 -12.11 -13.52 -16.23
CA ASP A 193 -12.99 -14.52 -16.87
C ASP A 193 -13.16 -15.76 -15.99
N TYR A 194 -12.08 -16.25 -15.37
CA TYR A 194 -12.16 -17.38 -14.45
C TYR A 194 -12.89 -17.05 -13.15
N TYR A 195 -12.79 -15.82 -12.68
CA TYR A 195 -13.55 -15.34 -11.52
C TYR A 195 -15.06 -15.34 -11.82
N ASP A 196 -15.47 -14.78 -12.96
CA ASP A 196 -16.88 -14.71 -13.36
C ASP A 196 -17.50 -16.09 -13.56
N GLU A 197 -16.70 -17.06 -14.01
CA GLU A 197 -17.10 -18.47 -14.13
C GLU A 197 -17.13 -19.22 -12.77
N GLY A 198 -16.77 -18.57 -11.66
CA GLY A 198 -16.70 -19.18 -10.33
C GLY A 198 -15.58 -20.22 -10.18
N LYS A 199 -14.58 -20.20 -11.07
CA LYS A 199 -13.42 -21.12 -11.06
C LYS A 199 -12.32 -20.69 -10.10
N ILE A 200 -12.34 -19.42 -9.69
CA ILE A 200 -11.44 -18.88 -8.66
C ILE A 200 -12.29 -18.41 -7.49
N LYS A 201 -11.88 -18.79 -6.27
CA LYS A 201 -12.53 -18.43 -5.01
C LYS A 201 -11.72 -17.38 -4.26
#